data_AF-S8DNR4-F1
#
_entry.id   AF-S8DNR4-F1
#
_cell.length_a   1.000
_cell.length_b   1.000
_cell.length_c   1.000
_cell.angle_alpha   90.00
_cell.angle_beta   90.00
_cell.angle_gamma   90.00
#
_symmetry.space_group_name_H-M   'P 1'
#
loop_
_entity.id
_entity.type
_entity.pdbx_description
1 polymer ?
#
loop_
_entity_poly.entity_id
_entity_poly.type
_entity_poly.pdbx_seq_one_letter_code
_entity_poly.pdbx_strand_id
1 'polypeptide(L)'
;MKSGEFAYSFHRTSEHIVDVETRRLADYKHSYELVATLFDAIQAHEGYYKAGILHGDVSYANICIVEGKRDNGKTMRVGALLALDDCQDCERFIPATKKIEFTTDSEADVD
;
A
#
# COMPACT_ATOMS: atom_id res chain seq x y z
N MET A 1 13.45 8.90 -5.99
CA MET A 1 13.24 7.49 -5.57
C MET A 1 12.51 6.79 -6.69
N LYS A 2 13.10 5.78 -7.34
CA LYS A 2 12.38 4.94 -8.31
C LYS A 2 11.33 4.16 -7.52
N SER A 3 10.08 4.19 -7.97
CA SER A 3 9.00 3.33 -7.45
C SER A 3 9.48 1.88 -7.57
N GLY A 4 9.94 1.32 -6.45
CA GLY A 4 10.17 -0.10 -6.36
C GLY A 4 8.81 -0.76 -6.48
N GLU A 5 8.52 -1.39 -7.62
CA GLU A 5 7.50 -2.43 -7.67
C GLU A 5 7.92 -3.47 -6.62
N PHE A 6 7.32 -3.40 -5.44
CA PHE A 6 7.29 -4.55 -4.55
C PHE A 6 6.42 -5.59 -5.25
N ALA A 7 7.05 -6.38 -6.11
CA ALA A 7 6.37 -7.45 -6.83
C ALA A 7 5.97 -8.51 -5.81
N TYR A 8 4.74 -8.39 -5.34
CA TYR A 8 4.10 -9.40 -4.54
C TYR A 8 3.65 -10.55 -5.45
N SER A 9 4.54 -11.52 -5.67
CA SER A 9 4.23 -12.73 -6.45
C SER A 9 4.04 -13.93 -5.54
N PHE A 10 2.78 -14.31 -5.33
CA PHE A 10 2.42 -15.61 -4.81
C PHE A 10 2.65 -16.69 -5.87
N HIS A 11 2.98 -17.89 -5.40
CA HIS A 11 3.02 -19.08 -6.21
C HIS A 11 1.64 -19.33 -6.80
N ARG A 12 1.65 -19.59 -8.11
CA ARG A 12 0.45 -19.81 -8.91
C ARG A 12 0.24 -21.30 -9.11
N THR A 13 -0.93 -21.79 -8.71
CA THR A 13 -1.37 -23.16 -9.01
C THR A 13 -1.91 -23.28 -10.44
N SER A 14 -2.34 -22.17 -11.03
CA SER A 14 -2.68 -22.04 -12.45
C SER A 14 -2.45 -20.60 -12.95
N GLU A 15 -2.71 -20.32 -14.23
CA GLU A 15 -2.56 -18.98 -14.82
C GLU A 15 -3.32 -17.87 -14.08
N HIS A 16 -4.41 -18.19 -13.38
CA HIS A 16 -5.22 -17.17 -12.70
C HIS A 16 -5.49 -17.50 -11.22
N ILE A 17 -4.96 -18.61 -10.72
CA ILE A 17 -5.23 -19.08 -9.36
C ILE A 17 -3.95 -19.07 -8.54
N VAL A 18 -4.04 -18.44 -7.36
CA VAL A 18 -3.03 -18.49 -6.30
C VAL A 18 -3.67 -19.16 -5.10
N ASP A 19 -2.91 -20.02 -4.42
CA ASP A 19 -3.34 -20.63 -3.17
C ASP A 19 -2.84 -19.79 -2.00
N VAL A 20 -3.78 -19.23 -1.26
CA VAL A 20 -3.52 -18.33 -0.14
C VAL A 20 -4.52 -18.56 0.99
N GLU A 21 -4.05 -18.35 2.20
CA GLU A 21 -4.87 -18.30 3.40
C GLU A 21 -5.08 -16.85 3.83
N THR A 22 -6.26 -16.55 4.36
CA THR A 22 -6.59 -15.22 4.89
C THR A 22 -6.76 -15.27 6.39
N ARG A 23 -6.26 -14.24 7.08
CA ARG A 23 -6.46 -14.02 8.52
C ARG A 23 -7.00 -12.63 8.78
N ARG A 24 -7.76 -12.49 9.87
CA ARG A 24 -8.21 -11.18 10.33
C ARG A 24 -7.03 -10.37 10.80
N LEU A 25 -7.14 -9.04 10.73
CA LEU A 25 -6.07 -8.17 11.19
C LEU A 25 -5.71 -8.41 12.66
N ALA A 26 -6.66 -8.70 13.57
CA ALA A 26 -6.35 -8.97 14.99
C ALA A 26 -5.60 -10.28 15.23
N ASP A 27 -5.56 -11.18 14.26
CA ASP A 27 -4.83 -12.44 14.39
C ASP A 27 -3.34 -12.28 14.06
N TYR A 28 -2.83 -11.03 14.06
CA TYR A 28 -1.42 -10.74 13.87
C TYR A 28 -0.57 -11.34 15.00
N LYS A 29 0.58 -11.89 14.64
CA LYS A 29 1.45 -12.58 15.60
C LYS A 29 2.42 -11.62 16.29
N HIS A 30 2.88 -10.61 15.55
CA HIS A 30 3.87 -9.64 16.02
C HIS A 30 3.51 -8.25 15.51
N SER A 31 3.83 -7.20 16.27
CA SER A 31 3.51 -5.82 15.90
C SER A 31 4.06 -5.41 14.53
N TYR A 32 5.18 -5.99 14.11
CA TYR A 32 5.72 -5.78 12.77
C TYR A 32 4.76 -6.24 11.66
N GLU A 33 4.10 -7.40 11.83
CA GLU A 33 3.12 -7.91 10.87
C GLU A 33 1.93 -6.96 10.76
N LEU A 34 1.41 -6.48 11.91
CA LEU A 34 0.34 -5.49 11.93
C LEU A 34 0.72 -4.22 11.16
N VAL A 35 1.89 -3.65 11.43
CA VAL A 35 2.35 -2.41 10.78
C VAL A 35 2.56 -2.62 9.28
N ALA A 36 3.18 -3.74 8.87
CA ALA A 36 3.37 -4.07 7.47
C ALA A 36 2.03 -4.24 6.73
N THR A 37 1.07 -4.94 7.33
CA THR A 37 -0.26 -5.13 6.76
C THR A 37 -1.03 -3.83 6.62
N LEU A 38 -0.99 -2.95 7.62
CA LEU A 38 -1.60 -1.62 7.53
C LEU A 38 -0.93 -0.76 6.45
N PHE A 39 0.40 -0.82 6.34
CA PHE A 39 1.15 -0.12 5.30
C PHE A 39 0.75 -0.57 3.90
N ASP A 40 0.63 -1.88 3.65
CA ASP A 40 0.16 -2.42 2.37
C ASP A 40 -1.26 -1.96 2.03
N ALA A 41 -2.19 -1.96 3.00
CA ALA A 41 -3.55 -1.48 2.80
C ALA A 41 -3.62 0.02 2.46
N ILE A 42 -2.80 0.84 3.12
CA ILE A 42 -2.70 2.28 2.83
C ILE A 42 -2.10 2.51 1.44
N GLN A 43 -1.10 1.73 1.04
CA GLN A 43 -0.56 1.81 -0.33
C GLN A 43 -1.58 1.39 -1.39
N ALA A 44 -2.38 0.35 -1.13
CA ALA A 44 -3.48 -0.03 -2.01
C ALA A 44 -4.49 1.11 -2.14
N HIS A 45 -4.89 1.72 -1.03
CA HIS A 45 -5.75 2.90 -1.01
C HIS A 45 -5.16 4.08 -1.79
N GLU A 46 -3.87 4.37 -1.63
CA GLU A 46 -3.18 5.41 -2.41
C GLU A 46 -3.23 5.11 -3.91
N GLY A 47 -3.07 3.83 -4.29
CA GLY A 47 -3.24 3.35 -5.67
C GLY A 47 -4.62 3.66 -6.23
N TYR A 48 -5.69 3.34 -5.49
CA TYR A 48 -7.06 3.67 -5.87
C TYR A 48 -7.26 5.18 -5.99
N TYR A 49 -6.78 5.94 -5.00
CA TYR A 49 -6.92 7.40 -4.99
C TYR A 49 -6.23 8.06 -6.20
N LYS A 50 -5.03 7.59 -6.57
CA LYS A 50 -4.32 8.03 -7.79
C LYS A 50 -5.03 7.64 -9.08
N ALA A 51 -5.89 6.63 -9.04
CA ALA A 51 -6.76 6.22 -10.15
C ALA A 51 -8.08 7.00 -10.18
N GLY A 52 -8.36 7.88 -9.20
CA GLY A 52 -9.62 8.61 -9.10
C GLY A 52 -10.71 7.83 -8.35
N ILE A 53 -10.32 6.87 -7.51
CA ILE A 53 -11.25 6.06 -6.71
C ILE A 53 -10.93 6.24 -5.23
N LEU A 54 -11.94 6.59 -4.43
CA LEU A 54 -11.88 6.59 -2.98
C LEU A 54 -12.51 5.31 -2.45
N HIS A 55 -11.78 4.55 -1.62
CA HIS A 55 -12.29 3.30 -1.06
C HIS A 55 -13.45 3.52 -0.08
N GLY A 56 -13.44 4.63 0.66
CA GLY A 56 -14.50 5.00 1.60
C GLY A 56 -14.52 4.24 2.93
N ASP A 57 -14.10 2.97 2.95
CA ASP A 57 -14.10 2.14 4.17
C ASP A 57 -12.73 1.45 4.43
N VAL A 58 -11.73 2.26 4.82
CA VAL A 58 -10.45 1.76 5.33
C VAL A 58 -10.59 1.50 6.82
N SER A 59 -11.04 0.30 7.17
CA SER A 59 -11.30 -0.09 8.55
C SER A 59 -10.69 -1.44 8.92
N TYR A 60 -10.64 -1.72 10.22
CA TYR A 60 -10.16 -2.98 10.76
C TYR A 60 -10.87 -4.21 10.14
N ALA A 61 -12.15 -4.08 9.76
CA ALA A 61 -12.95 -5.17 9.19
C ALA A 61 -12.58 -5.49 7.73
N ASN A 62 -12.08 -4.49 6.98
CA ASN A 62 -11.76 -4.61 5.56
C ASN A 62 -10.27 -4.78 5.28
N ILE A 63 -9.44 -4.85 6.32
CA ILE A 63 -8.01 -5.14 6.18
C ILE A 63 -7.75 -6.57 6.64
N CYS A 64 -7.11 -7.37 5.78
CA CYS A 64 -6.74 -8.75 6.11
C CYS A 64 -5.26 -9.04 5.83
N ILE A 65 -4.76 -10.08 6.49
CA ILE A 65 -3.43 -10.64 6.24
C ILE A 65 -3.62 -11.78 5.24
N VAL A 66 -2.94 -11.70 4.10
CA VAL A 66 -2.92 -12.77 3.09
C VAL A 66 -1.60 -13.49 3.18
N GLU A 67 -1.63 -14.79 3.47
CA GLU A 67 -0.46 -15.65 3.62
C GLU A 67 -0.43 -16.71 2.52
N GLY A 68 0.73 -16.90 1.92
CA GLY A 68 0.91 -17.88 0.84
C GLY A 68 2.37 -18.24 0.64
N LYS A 69 2.65 -18.97 -0.43
CA LYS A 69 4.01 -19.35 -0.81
C LYS A 69 4.49 -18.52 -1.98
N ARG A 70 5.80 -18.29 -2.08
CA ARG A 70 6.49 -17.85 -3.31
C ARG A 70 6.89 -19.08 -4.12
N ASP A 71 7.31 -18.89 -5.37
CA ASP A 71 7.78 -19.99 -6.24
C ASP A 71 8.99 -20.76 -5.67
N ASN A 72 9.77 -20.13 -4.80
CA ASN A 72 10.87 -20.79 -4.08
C ASN A 72 10.44 -21.51 -2.79
N GLY A 73 9.13 -21.66 -2.55
CA GLY A 73 8.56 -22.33 -1.38
C GLY A 73 8.61 -21.51 -0.07
N LYS A 74 9.20 -20.31 -0.08
CA LYS A 74 9.21 -19.44 1.13
C LYS A 74 7.83 -18.86 1.38
N THR A 75 7.44 -18.81 2.64
CA THR A 75 6.21 -18.13 3.06
C THR A 75 6.31 -16.63 2.82
N MET A 76 5.21 -16.05 2.38
CA MET A 76 5.04 -14.63 2.14
C MET A 76 3.73 -14.17 2.77
N ARG A 77 3.73 -12.93 3.27
CA ARG A 77 2.56 -12.27 3.82
C ARG A 77 2.46 -10.88 3.23
N VAL A 78 1.25 -10.46 2.89
CA VAL A 78 0.94 -9.10 2.45
C VAL A 78 -0.36 -8.65 3.11
N GLY A 79 -0.51 -7.34 3.31
CA GLY A 79 -1.81 -6.77 3.62
C GLY A 79 -2.67 -6.62 2.37
N ALA A 80 -3.97 -6.88 2.52
CA ALA A 80 -4.97 -6.60 1.50
C ALA A 80 -6.09 -5.74 2.06
N LEU A 81 -6.58 -4.84 1.22
CA LEU A 81 -7.75 -4.00 1.47
C LEU A 81 -8.94 -4.58 0.66
N LEU A 82 -10.02 -4.92 1.35
CA LEU A 82 -11.21 -5.60 0.85
C LEU A 82 -12.40 -4.63 0.75
N ALA A 83 -13.53 -5.11 0.22
CA ALA A 83 -14.78 -4.36 0.07
C ALA A 83 -14.70 -3.19 -0.93
N LEU A 84 -14.26 -3.51 -2.15
CA LEU A 84 -14.18 -2.54 -3.25
C LEU A 84 -15.54 -2.18 -3.87
N ASP A 85 -16.61 -2.88 -3.52
CA ASP A 85 -17.92 -2.73 -4.16
C ASP A 85 -18.59 -1.37 -3.86
N ASP A 86 -18.24 -0.74 -2.73
CA ASP A 86 -18.81 0.55 -2.27
C ASP A 86 -17.86 1.74 -2.51
N CYS A 87 -16.86 1.57 -3.40
CA CYS A 87 -15.94 2.66 -3.75
C CYS A 87 -16.67 3.83 -4.41
N GLN A 88 -16.17 5.04 -4.18
CA GLN A 88 -16.70 6.27 -4.76
C GLN A 88 -15.69 6.88 -5.73
N ASP A 89 -16.19 7.46 -6.82
CA ASP A 89 -15.36 8.27 -7.69
C ASP A 89 -14.87 9.53 -6.95
N CYS A 90 -13.62 9.90 -7.18
CA CYS A 90 -13.06 11.15 -6.70
C CYS A 90 -12.24 11.84 -7.81
N GLU A 91 -12.01 13.14 -7.67
CA GLU A 91 -11.07 13.81 -8.56
C GLU A 91 -9.72 13.13 -8.48
N ARG A 92 -9.15 12.82 -9.65
CA ARG A 92 -7.84 12.19 -9.72
C ARG A 92 -6.82 13.07 -9.04
N PHE A 93 -6.07 12.51 -8.10
CA PHE A 93 -5.03 13.26 -7.41
C PHE A 93 -3.96 13.76 -8.39
N ILE A 94 -3.80 15.08 -8.48
CA ILE A 94 -2.72 15.75 -9.20
C ILE A 94 -1.71 16.23 -8.15
N PRO A 95 -0.53 15.61 -8.05
CA PRO A 95 0.50 16.06 -7.11
C PRO A 95 0.86 17.51 -7.40
N ALA A 96 0.86 18.36 -6.38
CA ALA A 96 1.36 19.73 -6.54
C ALA A 96 2.85 19.67 -6.93
N THR A 97 3.19 20.24 -8.09
CA THR A 97 4.58 20.44 -8.51
C THR A 97 5.21 21.50 -7.60
N LYS A 98 5.78 21.06 -6.47
CA LYS A 98 6.51 21.96 -5.58
C LYS A 98 7.81 22.38 -6.28
N LYS A 99 7.86 23.60 -6.83
CA LYS A 99 9.13 24.28 -7.08
C LYS A 99 9.72 24.62 -5.72
N ILE A 100 10.78 23.92 -5.32
CA ILE A 100 11.57 24.31 -4.16
C ILE A 100 12.56 25.34 -4.69
N GLU A 101 12.24 26.63 -4.52
CA GLU A 101 13.19 27.71 -4.75
C GLU A 101 14.06 27.84 -3.49
N PHE A 102 15.34 27.53 -3.62
CA PHE A 102 16.33 27.82 -2.59
C PHE A 102 16.67 29.30 -2.70
N THR A 103 16.19 30.13 -1.76
CA THR A 103 16.74 31.45 -1.53
C THR A 103 18.07 31.27 -0.80
N THR A 104 19.18 31.48 -1.52
CA THR A 104 20.47 31.73 -0.87
C THR A 104 20.42 33.15 -0.33
N ASP A 105 20.30 33.29 1.00
CA ASP A 105 20.55 34.56 1.66
C ASP A 105 22.05 34.84 1.57
N SER A 106 22.43 35.64 0.57
CA SER A 106 23.72 36.30 0.50
C SER A 106 23.67 37.60 1.27
N GLU A 107 24.74 37.86 2.02
CA GLU A 107 25.17 39.15 2.58
C GLU A 107 24.46 39.61 3.87
N ALA A 108 25.15 39.39 4.98
CA ALA A 108 25.23 40.39 6.04
C ALA A 108 26.71 40.76 6.22
N ASP A 109 27.10 41.81 5.49
CA ASP A 109 28.20 42.68 5.88
C ASP A 109 27.97 43.16 7.31
N VAL A 110 28.98 42.98 8.17
CA VAL A 110 29.09 43.74 9.43
C VAL A 110 30.56 44.12 9.57
N ASP A 111 30.75 45.43 9.71
CA ASP A 111 31.99 46.24 9.73
C ASP A 111 33.20 45.68 10.51
#